data_AF-A0A229SY23-F1
#
_entry.id   AF-A0A229SY23-F1
#
_cell.length_a   1.000
_cell.length_b   1.000
_cell.length_c   1.000
_cell.angle_alpha   90.00
_cell.angle_beta   90.00
_cell.angle_gamma   90.00
#
_symmetry.space_group_name_H-M   'P 1'
#
loop_
_entity.id
_entity.type
_entity.pdbx_description
1 polymer ?
#
loop_
_entity_poly.entity_id
_entity_poly.type
_entity_poly.pdbx_seq_one_letter_code
_entity_poly.pdbx_strand_id
1 'polypeptide(L)'
;MSDKPTAVRVYLARVRTALADLPASEIEEILEDVRPHLVELEAELGEGARVEALIERLGTPESYAAELRASGGYPPAGEGSVQVIAAAAPGLAKPRIALWGLVLSALALALLAFGVAVAGRPSALAALLLVAPVFAVSLVLMLRGGVEPVLALPEVAWLRRVLAKGREQEEAGKLLRYLASLKPAWWVLCALALIAFGLLLMVRQRSAVLLVPFLLLVGAAIVWAGPRVRRDRRLLWLAVPVSAFVVGSVLGGIGNVASLLPRDRTYYGAPPYSTAEDHYGNDQLTYGGRSIENVYAFDGEGKPLTEVYLYDEDGRPITLTRYGCERSSGSRQKIGEDNRFPRPKIEQGVTDDQGNYNGYNGYRAACREDGGVPFSAAIPKVTVPPTTTTPPATSTSPTPTR
;
A
#
# COMPACT_ATOMS: atom_id res chain seq x y z
N MET A 1 -8.45 -58.24 50.67
CA MET A 1 -6.99 -58.29 50.92
C MET A 1 -6.46 -56.89 50.66
N SER A 2 -5.98 -56.20 51.70
CA SER A 2 -5.32 -54.91 51.52
C SER A 2 -4.02 -55.17 50.75
N ASP A 3 -3.99 -54.71 49.50
CA ASP A 3 -2.82 -54.78 48.63
C ASP A 3 -1.76 -53.82 49.19
N LYS A 4 -0.96 -54.30 50.14
CA LYS A 4 0.15 -53.52 50.69
C LYS A 4 1.13 -53.28 49.53
N PRO A 5 1.51 -52.04 49.24
CA PRO A 5 2.48 -51.78 48.19
C PRO A 5 3.78 -52.53 48.53
N THR A 6 4.29 -53.29 47.57
CA THR A 6 5.54 -54.06 47.71
C THR A 6 6.71 -53.14 48.04
N ALA A 7 7.74 -53.65 48.72
CA ALA A 7 8.87 -52.83 49.14
C ALA A 7 9.59 -52.18 47.96
N VAL A 8 9.68 -52.89 46.82
CA VAL A 8 10.21 -52.35 45.56
C VAL A 8 9.42 -51.15 45.07
N ARG A 9 8.07 -51.19 45.12
CA ARG A 9 7.24 -50.06 44.68
C ARG A 9 7.45 -48.83 45.55
N VAL A 10 7.63 -49.02 46.86
CA VAL A 10 7.91 -47.91 47.79
C VAL A 10 9.31 -47.33 47.54
N TYR A 11 10.30 -48.19 47.30
CA TYR A 11 11.68 -47.77 46.99
C TYR A 11 11.73 -47.00 45.66
N LEU A 12 11.14 -47.53 44.58
CA LEU A 12 11.07 -46.89 43.27
C LEU A 12 10.33 -45.54 43.30
N ALA A 13 9.28 -45.41 44.11
CA ALA A 13 8.60 -44.13 44.26
C ALA A 13 9.51 -43.04 44.84
N ARG A 14 10.40 -43.41 45.77
CA ARG A 14 11.39 -42.49 46.35
C ARG A 14 12.51 -42.18 45.36
N VAL A 15 13.01 -43.16 44.61
CA VAL A 15 13.99 -42.95 43.52
C VAL A 15 13.41 -42.00 42.45
N ARG A 16 12.16 -42.22 42.03
CA ARG A 16 11.46 -41.33 41.09
C ARG A 16 11.34 -39.90 41.61
N THR A 17 11.07 -39.74 42.91
CA THR A 17 10.99 -38.43 43.56
C THR A 17 12.35 -37.75 43.59
N ALA A 18 13.43 -38.49 43.86
CA ALA A 18 14.79 -37.97 43.83
C ALA A 18 15.18 -37.50 42.41
N LEU A 19 14.79 -38.24 41.37
CA LEU A 19 15.06 -37.93 39.95
C LEU A 19 14.08 -36.91 39.32
N ALA A 20 13.19 -36.28 40.11
CA ALA A 20 12.14 -35.41 39.58
C ALA A 20 12.65 -34.12 38.89
N ASP A 21 13.95 -33.85 38.98
CA ASP A 21 14.67 -32.78 38.28
C ASP A 21 14.92 -33.09 36.78
N LEU A 22 14.86 -34.35 36.38
CA LEU A 22 15.03 -34.78 34.99
C LEU A 22 13.73 -34.72 34.16
N PRO A 23 13.82 -34.65 32.82
CA PRO A 23 12.68 -34.82 31.93
C PRO A 23 11.92 -36.14 32.18
N ALA A 24 10.59 -36.09 32.15
CA ALA A 24 9.75 -37.25 32.45
C ALA A 24 10.00 -38.48 31.53
N SER A 25 10.46 -38.26 30.30
CA SER A 25 10.82 -39.34 29.38
C SER A 25 12.10 -40.07 29.80
N GLU A 26 13.11 -39.33 30.27
CA GLU A 26 14.39 -39.90 30.72
C GLU A 26 14.19 -40.66 32.05
N ILE A 27 13.36 -40.13 32.95
CA ILE A 27 13.00 -40.83 34.19
C ILE A 27 12.34 -42.18 33.89
N GLU A 28 11.41 -42.25 32.94
CA GLU A 28 10.72 -43.51 32.64
C GLU A 28 11.67 -44.54 32.00
N GLU A 29 12.57 -44.12 31.12
CA GLU A 29 13.63 -44.98 30.54
C GLU A 29 14.54 -45.56 31.63
N ILE A 30 15.06 -44.72 32.53
CA ILE A 30 15.92 -45.14 33.65
C ILE A 30 15.18 -46.12 34.57
N LEU A 31 13.90 -45.86 34.85
CA LEU A 31 13.09 -46.72 35.72
C LEU A 31 12.67 -48.02 35.02
N GLU A 32 12.56 -48.04 33.70
CA GLU A 32 12.30 -49.24 32.91
C GLU A 32 13.51 -50.20 32.95
N ASP A 33 14.73 -49.67 32.90
CA ASP A 33 15.97 -50.45 32.98
C ASP A 33 16.23 -51.02 34.39
N VAL A 34 15.90 -50.26 35.43
CA VAL A 34 16.20 -50.63 36.83
C VAL A 34 15.14 -51.55 37.43
N ARG A 35 13.88 -51.44 36.99
CA ARG A 35 12.76 -52.20 37.57
C ARG A 35 12.96 -53.72 37.54
N PRO A 36 13.42 -54.35 36.43
CA PRO A 36 13.69 -55.78 36.39
C PRO A 36 14.69 -56.23 37.47
N HIS A 37 15.80 -55.50 37.61
CA HIS A 37 16.85 -55.80 38.59
C HIS A 37 16.35 -55.75 40.04
N LEU A 38 15.46 -54.81 40.36
CA LEU A 38 14.88 -54.70 41.70
C LEU A 38 13.85 -55.81 42.00
N VAL A 39 13.13 -56.28 40.98
CA VAL A 39 12.19 -57.41 41.13
C VAL A 39 12.95 -58.71 41.37
N GLU A 40 14.09 -58.92 40.70
CA GLU A 40 14.98 -60.04 40.99
C GLU A 40 15.52 -59.99 42.42
N LEU A 41 15.92 -58.80 42.89
CA LEU A 41 16.38 -58.61 44.26
C LEU A 41 15.28 -58.88 45.30
N GLU A 42 14.04 -58.50 45.02
CA GLU A 42 12.89 -58.80 45.87
C GLU A 42 12.61 -60.31 45.94
N ALA A 43 12.79 -61.03 44.83
CA ALA A 43 12.69 -62.48 44.81
C ALA A 43 13.81 -63.16 45.63
N GLU A 44 15.04 -62.61 45.63
CA GLU A 44 16.14 -63.10 46.49
C GLU A 44 15.88 -62.85 47.99
N LEU A 45 15.27 -61.71 48.33
CA LEU A 45 14.97 -61.32 49.71
C LEU A 45 13.76 -62.07 50.32
N GLY A 46 12.95 -62.72 49.47
CA GLY A 46 11.79 -63.54 49.87
C GLY A 46 10.52 -62.74 50.20
N GLU A 47 9.41 -63.44 50.50
CA GLU A 47 8.04 -62.89 50.69
C GLU A 47 7.85 -61.89 51.86
N GLY A 48 8.94 -61.42 52.47
CA GLY A 48 8.95 -60.43 53.55
C GLY A 48 9.85 -59.22 53.29
N ALA A 49 10.33 -59.01 52.05
CA ALA A 49 11.20 -57.90 51.70
C ALA A 49 10.64 -56.59 52.24
N ARG A 50 11.40 -55.93 53.11
CA ARG A 50 11.07 -54.61 53.65
C ARG A 50 11.95 -53.55 53.00
N VAL A 51 11.46 -52.32 52.94
CA VAL A 51 12.19 -51.19 52.35
C VAL A 51 13.55 -51.01 53.04
N GLU A 52 13.61 -51.28 54.35
CA GLU A 52 14.84 -51.23 55.14
C GLU A 52 15.91 -52.21 54.66
N ALA A 53 15.52 -53.41 54.22
CA ALA A 53 16.44 -54.41 53.69
C ALA A 53 17.00 -54.01 52.30
N LEU A 54 16.19 -53.35 51.47
CA LEU A 54 16.68 -52.75 50.22
C LEU A 54 17.65 -51.59 50.52
N ILE A 55 17.38 -50.78 51.53
CA ILE A 55 18.26 -49.66 51.94
C ILE A 55 19.61 -50.18 52.44
N GLU A 56 19.66 -51.29 53.17
CA GLU A 56 20.90 -51.88 53.66
C GLU A 56 21.82 -52.38 52.53
N ARG A 57 21.22 -52.90 51.43
CA ARG A 57 21.97 -53.50 50.33
C ARG A 57 22.27 -52.55 49.17
N LEU A 58 21.34 -51.65 48.84
CA LEU A 58 21.46 -50.70 47.72
C LEU A 58 21.76 -49.26 48.16
N GLY A 59 21.73 -48.98 49.46
CA GLY A 59 21.78 -47.63 49.99
C GLY A 59 20.42 -46.93 49.97
N THR A 60 20.39 -45.69 50.47
CA THR A 60 19.15 -44.89 50.49
C THR A 60 18.68 -44.62 49.05
N PRO A 61 17.37 -44.50 48.81
CA PRO A 61 16.83 -44.21 47.47
C PRO A 61 17.46 -42.96 46.82
N GLU A 62 17.83 -41.96 47.62
CA GLU A 62 18.47 -40.73 47.15
C GLU A 62 19.93 -40.96 46.75
N SER A 63 20.67 -41.80 47.49
CA SER A 63 22.04 -42.22 47.16
C SER A 63 22.04 -43.06 45.89
N TYR A 64 21.12 -44.03 45.80
CA TYR A 64 20.95 -44.87 44.63
C TYR A 64 20.56 -44.05 43.39
N ALA A 65 19.68 -43.05 43.53
CA ALA A 65 19.38 -42.10 42.47
C ALA A 65 20.61 -41.27 42.05
N ALA A 66 21.50 -40.91 42.98
CA ALA A 66 22.75 -40.22 42.65
C ALA A 66 23.72 -41.11 41.87
N GLU A 67 23.82 -42.39 42.20
CA GLU A 67 24.61 -43.37 41.44
C GLU A 67 24.05 -43.61 40.03
N LEU A 68 22.72 -43.68 39.90
CA LEU A 68 22.05 -43.75 38.61
C LEU A 68 22.32 -42.50 37.76
N ARG A 69 22.29 -41.30 38.37
CA ARG A 69 22.67 -40.06 37.69
C ARG A 69 24.11 -40.08 37.21
N ALA A 70 25.05 -40.47 38.08
CA ALA A 70 26.47 -40.55 37.73
C ALA A 70 26.71 -41.54 36.59
N SER A 71 26.02 -42.68 36.60
CA SER A 71 26.11 -43.70 35.55
C SER A 71 25.49 -43.24 34.23
N GLY A 72 24.39 -42.48 34.30
CA GLY A 72 23.72 -41.88 33.14
C GLY A 72 24.36 -40.58 32.63
N GLY A 73 25.44 -40.11 33.27
CA GLY A 73 26.11 -38.86 32.89
C GLY A 73 25.34 -37.57 33.25
N TYR A 74 24.40 -37.66 34.19
CA TYR A 74 23.59 -36.53 34.65
C TYR A 74 24.28 -35.73 35.77
N PRO A 75 24.06 -34.41 35.86
CA PRO A 75 24.64 -33.58 36.91
C PRO A 75 24.08 -33.95 38.30
N PRO A 76 24.83 -33.65 39.38
CA PRO A 76 24.37 -33.92 40.75
C PRO A 76 23.17 -33.04 41.11
N ALA A 77 22.23 -33.61 41.87
CA ALA A 77 21.04 -32.91 42.35
C ALA A 77 21.42 -31.80 43.33
N GLY A 78 21.45 -30.55 42.83
CA GLY A 78 21.72 -29.36 43.63
C GLY A 78 22.67 -28.34 43.00
N GLU A 79 23.48 -28.73 42.00
CA GLU A 79 24.39 -27.78 41.31
C GLU A 79 23.79 -27.21 40.02
N GLY A 80 22.63 -27.71 39.60
CA GLY A 80 21.92 -27.30 38.40
C GLY A 80 20.87 -26.21 38.64
N SER A 81 21.24 -25.03 39.14
CA SER A 81 20.44 -23.83 38.88
C SER A 81 20.52 -23.52 37.38
N VAL A 82 19.69 -24.22 36.60
CA VAL A 82 19.24 -23.96 35.22
C VAL A 82 20.16 -23.03 34.42
N GLN A 83 21.25 -23.58 33.89
CA GLN A 83 21.67 -23.26 32.53
C GLN A 83 21.65 -24.53 31.69
N VAL A 84 20.52 -25.26 31.75
CA VAL A 84 20.06 -25.92 30.54
C VAL A 84 19.80 -24.78 29.58
N ILE A 85 20.64 -24.66 28.55
CA ILE A 85 20.30 -23.93 27.33
C ILE A 85 18.90 -24.42 27.00
N ALA A 86 17.90 -23.59 27.29
CA ALA A 86 16.52 -23.91 26.98
C ALA A 86 16.54 -24.34 25.52
N ALA A 87 16.31 -25.63 25.26
CA ALA A 87 15.88 -26.07 23.95
C ALA A 87 14.65 -25.22 23.70
N ALA A 88 14.85 -24.12 22.97
CA ALA A 88 13.90 -23.04 22.89
C ALA A 88 12.60 -23.68 22.45
N ALA A 89 11.57 -23.59 23.31
CA ALA A 89 10.20 -23.96 22.95
C ALA A 89 10.00 -23.53 21.50
N PRO A 90 9.66 -24.46 20.57
CA PRO A 90 9.90 -24.31 19.14
C PRO A 90 9.54 -22.90 18.72
N GLY A 91 10.57 -22.09 18.44
CA GLY A 91 10.47 -20.64 18.54
C GLY A 91 9.29 -20.13 17.71
N LEU A 92 8.24 -19.65 18.40
CA LEU A 92 7.05 -19.05 17.77
C LEU A 92 7.41 -17.81 16.91
N ALA A 93 8.65 -17.34 17.01
CA ALA A 93 9.21 -16.28 16.16
C ALA A 93 9.17 -16.64 14.67
N LYS A 94 9.57 -17.85 14.27
CA LYS A 94 9.56 -18.26 12.85
C LYS A 94 8.15 -18.23 12.23
N PRO A 95 7.11 -18.85 12.83
CA PRO A 95 5.75 -18.76 12.30
C PRO A 95 5.16 -17.35 12.40
N ARG A 96 5.52 -16.54 13.40
CA ARG A 96 5.11 -15.12 13.48
C ARG A 96 5.70 -14.28 12.35
N ILE A 97 7.00 -14.43 12.05
CA ILE A 97 7.64 -13.69 10.95
C ILE A 97 7.04 -14.10 9.61
N ALA A 98 6.78 -15.40 9.40
CA ALA A 98 6.11 -15.89 8.19
C ALA A 98 4.69 -15.32 8.05
N LEU A 99 3.90 -15.34 9.13
CA LEU A 99 2.53 -14.81 9.16
C LEU A 99 2.51 -13.30 8.90
N TRP A 100 3.25 -12.51 9.67
CA TRP A 100 3.25 -11.06 9.55
C TRP A 100 3.89 -10.57 8.26
N GLY A 101 4.93 -11.25 7.77
CA GLY A 101 5.50 -10.95 6.45
C GLY A 101 4.48 -11.17 5.33
N LEU A 102 3.67 -12.23 5.41
CA LEU A 102 2.60 -12.48 4.44
C LEU A 102 1.47 -11.43 4.58
N VAL A 103 1.03 -11.11 5.79
CA VAL A 103 0.00 -10.08 6.05
C VAL A 103 0.45 -8.71 5.54
N LEU A 104 1.68 -8.28 5.86
CA LEU A 104 2.24 -7.01 5.41
C LEU A 104 2.40 -6.98 3.89
N SER A 105 2.84 -8.09 3.27
CA SER A 105 2.92 -8.18 1.82
C SER A 105 1.54 -8.08 1.16
N ALA A 106 0.51 -8.73 1.70
CA ALA A 106 -0.85 -8.65 1.18
C ALA A 106 -1.43 -7.23 1.32
N LEU A 107 -1.19 -6.57 2.46
CA LEU A 107 -1.59 -5.17 2.68
C LEU A 107 -0.87 -4.22 1.72
N ALA A 108 0.45 -4.37 1.54
CA ALA A 108 1.24 -3.57 0.62
C ALA A 108 0.76 -3.73 -0.82
N LEU A 109 0.47 -4.97 -1.25
CA LEU A 109 -0.11 -5.25 -2.57
C LEU A 109 -1.48 -4.60 -2.75
N ALA A 110 -2.35 -4.64 -1.74
CA ALA A 110 -3.66 -4.00 -1.79
C ALA A 110 -3.55 -2.46 -1.90
N LEU A 111 -2.68 -1.84 -1.10
CA LEU A 111 -2.46 -0.39 -1.11
C LEU A 111 -1.81 0.08 -2.42
N LEU A 112 -0.84 -0.67 -2.95
CA LEU A 112 -0.23 -0.38 -4.24
C LEU A 112 -1.25 -0.48 -5.38
N ALA A 113 -2.04 -1.56 -5.40
CA ALA A 113 -3.11 -1.75 -6.38
C ALA A 113 -4.14 -0.60 -6.34
N PHE A 114 -4.56 -0.22 -5.13
CA PHE A 114 -5.45 0.92 -4.91
C PHE A 114 -4.83 2.23 -5.41
N GLY A 115 -3.58 2.51 -5.05
CA GLY A 115 -2.87 3.72 -5.47
C GLY A 115 -2.71 3.81 -6.99
N VAL A 116 -2.37 2.70 -7.65
CA VAL A 116 -2.28 2.63 -9.12
C VAL A 116 -3.66 2.83 -9.76
N ALA A 117 -4.71 2.22 -9.20
CA ALA A 117 -6.08 2.38 -9.69
C ALA A 117 -6.56 3.83 -9.59
N VAL A 118 -6.27 4.51 -8.47
CA VAL A 118 -6.62 5.91 -8.24
C VAL A 118 -5.79 6.85 -9.11
N ALA A 119 -4.46 6.76 -9.05
CA ALA A 119 -3.56 7.72 -9.68
C ALA A 119 -3.33 7.49 -11.19
N GLY A 120 -3.54 6.26 -11.69
CA GLY A 120 -3.37 5.94 -13.11
C GLY A 120 -1.97 5.90 -13.64
N ARG A 121 -0.99 5.83 -12.76
CA ARG A 121 0.42 5.78 -13.11
C ARG A 121 0.88 4.32 -13.07
N PRO A 122 1.11 3.66 -14.22
CA PRO A 122 1.58 2.28 -14.26
C PRO A 122 3.01 2.15 -13.72
N SER A 123 3.80 3.22 -13.68
CA SER A 123 5.13 3.22 -13.06
C SER A 123 5.12 2.84 -11.59
N ALA A 124 4.02 3.07 -10.87
CA ALA A 124 3.88 2.66 -9.48
C ALA A 124 3.77 1.13 -9.31
N LEU A 125 3.50 0.36 -10.39
CA LEU A 125 3.57 -1.11 -10.35
C LEU A 125 5.01 -1.62 -10.20
N ALA A 126 6.04 -0.80 -10.49
CA ALA A 126 7.43 -1.19 -10.25
C ALA A 126 7.71 -1.46 -8.76
N ALA A 127 6.94 -0.86 -7.85
CA ALA A 127 7.03 -1.12 -6.42
C ALA A 127 6.69 -2.57 -6.03
N LEU A 128 6.01 -3.33 -6.91
CA LEU A 128 5.79 -4.77 -6.71
C LEU A 128 7.11 -5.55 -6.58
N LEU A 129 8.17 -5.10 -7.25
CA LEU A 129 9.50 -5.73 -7.15
C LEU A 129 10.09 -5.67 -5.73
N LEU A 130 9.69 -4.68 -4.92
CA LEU A 130 10.10 -4.57 -3.53
C LEU A 130 9.29 -5.51 -2.61
N VAL A 131 8.03 -5.76 -2.96
CA VAL A 131 7.13 -6.62 -2.16
C VAL A 131 7.31 -8.10 -2.48
N ALA A 132 7.68 -8.43 -3.73
CA ALA A 132 7.86 -9.80 -4.21
C ALA A 132 8.85 -10.65 -3.37
N PRO A 133 10.07 -10.16 -3.01
CA PRO A 133 11.01 -10.97 -2.23
C PRO A 133 10.51 -11.25 -0.82
N VAL A 134 9.87 -10.28 -0.17
CA VAL A 134 9.28 -10.46 1.16
C VAL A 134 8.18 -11.52 1.11
N PHE A 135 7.29 -11.41 0.12
CA PHE A 135 6.25 -12.41 -0.12
C PHE A 135 6.82 -13.81 -0.38
N ALA A 136 7.84 -13.92 -1.24
CA ALA A 136 8.47 -15.19 -1.58
C ALA A 136 9.13 -15.85 -0.36
N VAL A 137 9.87 -15.08 0.45
CA VAL A 137 10.51 -15.57 1.67
C VAL A 137 9.46 -16.03 2.68
N SER A 138 8.42 -15.23 2.92
CA SER A 138 7.30 -15.61 3.81
C SER A 138 6.59 -16.87 3.33
N LEU A 139 6.36 -17.00 2.03
CA LEU A 139 5.74 -18.19 1.42
C LEU A 139 6.61 -19.44 1.57
N VAL A 140 7.91 -19.34 1.32
CA VAL A 140 8.86 -20.46 1.47
C VAL A 140 8.92 -20.93 2.91
N LEU A 141 8.95 -19.99 3.87
CA LEU A 141 8.90 -20.31 5.30
C LEU A 141 7.60 -21.05 5.66
N MET A 142 6.46 -20.63 5.10
CA MET A 142 5.15 -21.27 5.34
C MET A 142 5.06 -22.68 4.73
N LEU A 143 5.61 -22.87 3.52
CA LEU A 143 5.58 -24.14 2.82
C LEU A 143 6.52 -25.18 3.46
N ARG A 144 7.67 -24.74 3.98
CA ARG A 144 8.65 -25.60 4.68
C ARG A 144 8.26 -25.87 6.14
N GLY A 145 7.72 -24.89 6.86
CA GLY A 145 7.36 -25.00 8.28
C GLY A 145 5.97 -25.62 8.54
N GLY A 146 5.15 -25.78 7.51
CA GLY A 146 3.77 -26.22 7.66
C GLY A 146 2.85 -25.14 8.24
N VAL A 147 1.55 -25.40 8.20
CA VAL A 147 0.50 -24.45 8.65
C VAL A 147 0.07 -24.66 10.10
N GLU A 148 0.34 -25.82 10.67
CA GLU A 148 0.02 -26.16 12.07
C GLU A 148 0.65 -25.21 13.10
N PRO A 149 1.93 -24.79 12.98
CA PRO A 149 2.53 -23.87 13.96
C PRO A 149 1.90 -22.47 13.92
N VAL A 150 1.40 -22.05 12.75
CA VAL A 150 0.73 -20.76 12.57
C VAL A 150 -0.69 -20.82 13.13
N LEU A 151 -1.38 -21.96 13.01
CA LEU A 151 -2.70 -22.16 13.59
C LEU A 151 -2.68 -22.23 15.12
N ALA A 152 -1.54 -22.64 15.71
CA ALA A 152 -1.31 -22.68 17.15
C ALA A 152 -1.02 -21.30 17.77
N LEU A 153 -0.80 -20.26 16.95
CA LEU A 153 -0.54 -18.92 17.46
C LEU A 153 -1.77 -18.34 18.19
N PRO A 154 -1.58 -17.68 19.35
CA PRO A 154 -2.69 -17.14 20.14
C PRO A 154 -3.49 -16.09 19.38
N GLU A 155 -2.85 -15.33 18.49
CA GLU A 155 -3.48 -14.31 17.64
C GLU A 155 -4.46 -14.94 16.64
N VAL A 156 -4.06 -16.06 16.02
CA VAL A 156 -4.89 -16.82 15.06
C VAL A 156 -5.99 -17.58 15.78
N ALA A 157 -5.69 -18.16 16.95
CA ALA A 157 -6.67 -18.86 17.78
C ALA A 157 -7.75 -17.89 18.30
N TRP A 158 -7.39 -16.65 18.65
CA TRP A 158 -8.34 -15.61 19.00
C TRP A 158 -9.25 -15.24 17.81
N LEU A 159 -8.67 -14.97 16.63
CA LEU A 159 -9.44 -14.67 15.41
C LEU A 159 -10.44 -15.77 15.07
N ARG A 160 -10.04 -17.04 15.14
CA ARG A 160 -10.93 -18.18 14.88
C ARG A 160 -12.10 -18.25 15.84
N ARG A 161 -11.88 -17.97 17.12
CA ARG A 161 -12.95 -17.93 18.14
C ARG A 161 -13.93 -16.79 17.87
N VAL A 162 -13.44 -15.61 17.50
CA VAL A 162 -14.29 -14.46 17.12
C VAL A 162 -15.13 -14.79 15.88
N LEU A 163 -14.52 -15.38 14.85
CA LEU A 163 -15.22 -15.81 13.64
C LEU A 163 -16.26 -16.92 13.90
N ALA A 164 -15.96 -17.86 14.80
CA ALA A 164 -16.91 -18.89 15.21
C ALA A 164 -18.12 -18.27 15.93
N LYS A 165 -17.87 -17.36 16.88
CA LYS A 165 -18.92 -16.61 17.57
C LYS A 165 -19.76 -15.75 16.61
N GLY A 166 -19.13 -15.14 15.61
CA GLY A 166 -19.81 -14.38 14.57
C GLY A 166 -20.69 -15.24 13.64
N ARG A 167 -20.40 -16.54 13.49
CA ARG A 167 -21.27 -17.46 12.74
C ARG A 167 -22.54 -17.85 13.50
N GLU A 168 -22.50 -17.80 14.82
CA GLU A 168 -23.65 -18.07 15.68
C GLU A 168 -24.65 -16.91 15.68
N GLN A 169 -24.21 -15.68 15.40
CA GLN A 169 -25.10 -14.55 15.15
C GLN A 169 -25.86 -14.71 13.82
N GLU A 170 -27.18 -14.46 13.82
CA GLU A 170 -28.04 -14.67 12.64
C GLU A 170 -27.63 -13.84 11.43
N GLU A 171 -27.41 -12.53 11.59
CA GLU A 171 -27.07 -11.60 10.50
C GLU A 171 -25.68 -11.90 9.92
N ALA A 172 -24.66 -11.98 10.78
CA ALA A 172 -23.29 -12.27 10.36
C ALA A 172 -23.13 -13.70 9.82
N GLY A 173 -23.86 -14.67 10.38
CA GLY A 173 -23.90 -16.05 9.89
C GLY A 173 -24.55 -16.20 8.52
N LYS A 174 -25.56 -15.38 8.18
CA LYS A 174 -26.14 -15.32 6.82
C LYS A 174 -25.12 -14.77 5.82
N LEU A 175 -24.48 -13.64 6.12
CA LEU A 175 -23.44 -13.04 5.27
C LEU A 175 -22.24 -13.96 5.05
N LEU A 176 -21.75 -14.62 6.11
CA LEU A 176 -20.64 -15.57 6.01
C LEU A 176 -20.99 -16.80 5.18
N ARG A 177 -22.24 -17.27 5.24
CA ARG A 177 -22.74 -18.36 4.37
C ARG A 177 -22.86 -17.92 2.92
N TYR A 178 -23.33 -16.70 2.66
CA TYR A 178 -23.36 -16.12 1.33
C TYR A 178 -21.95 -15.96 0.75
N LEU A 179 -21.01 -15.36 1.47
CA LEU A 179 -19.61 -15.28 1.04
C LEU A 179 -18.98 -16.66 0.82
N ALA A 180 -19.35 -17.64 1.64
CA ALA A 180 -18.90 -19.02 1.46
C ALA A 180 -19.49 -19.68 0.20
N SER A 181 -20.70 -19.31 -0.23
CA SER A 181 -21.29 -19.81 -1.47
C SER A 181 -20.69 -19.18 -2.74
N LEU A 182 -20.05 -18.01 -2.63
CA LEU A 182 -19.25 -17.41 -3.71
C LEU A 182 -17.87 -18.06 -3.91
N LYS A 183 -17.39 -18.89 -2.98
CA LYS A 183 -16.07 -19.57 -3.07
C LYS A 183 -15.75 -20.25 -4.41
N PRO A 184 -16.67 -20.98 -5.09
CA PRO A 184 -16.34 -21.62 -6.36
C PRO A 184 -16.15 -20.61 -7.50
N ALA A 185 -16.85 -19.47 -7.48
CA ALA A 185 -16.81 -18.45 -8.53
C ALA A 185 -15.83 -17.29 -8.26
N TRP A 186 -15.34 -17.16 -7.02
CA TRP A 186 -14.46 -16.07 -6.58
C TRP A 186 -13.24 -15.87 -7.48
N TRP A 187 -12.64 -16.96 -7.97
CA TRP A 187 -11.45 -16.92 -8.81
C TRP A 187 -11.71 -16.34 -10.20
N VAL A 188 -12.87 -16.65 -10.77
CA VAL A 188 -13.30 -16.09 -12.06
C VAL A 188 -13.55 -14.60 -11.89
N LEU A 189 -14.16 -14.20 -10.77
CA LEU A 189 -14.39 -12.79 -10.43
C LEU A 189 -13.07 -12.04 -10.26
N CYS A 190 -12.07 -12.65 -9.60
CA CYS A 190 -10.72 -12.10 -9.48
C CYS A 190 -10.03 -11.93 -10.85
N ALA A 191 -10.10 -12.94 -11.71
CA ALA A 191 -9.51 -12.87 -13.05
C ALA A 191 -10.19 -11.78 -13.90
N LEU A 192 -11.51 -11.69 -13.87
CA LEU A 192 -12.27 -10.63 -14.56
C LEU A 192 -11.90 -9.24 -14.03
N ALA A 193 -11.77 -9.08 -12.71
CA ALA A 193 -11.36 -7.81 -12.10
C ALA A 193 -9.95 -7.37 -12.53
N LEU A 194 -8.99 -8.30 -12.65
CA LEU A 194 -7.65 -8.00 -13.15
C LEU A 194 -7.66 -7.59 -14.62
N ILE A 195 -8.47 -8.25 -15.45
CA ILE A 195 -8.63 -7.91 -16.87
C ILE A 195 -9.26 -6.52 -16.99
N ALA A 196 -10.33 -6.24 -16.24
CA ALA A 196 -10.98 -4.93 -16.21
C ALA A 196 -10.02 -3.82 -15.75
N PHE A 197 -9.20 -4.11 -14.73
CA PHE A 197 -8.16 -3.18 -14.26
C PHE A 197 -7.10 -2.90 -15.33
N GLY A 198 -6.63 -3.93 -16.04
CA GLY A 198 -5.70 -3.76 -17.16
C GLY A 198 -6.28 -2.92 -18.31
N LEU A 199 -7.53 -3.20 -18.68
CA LEU A 199 -8.27 -2.43 -19.69
C LEU A 199 -8.44 -0.96 -19.28
N LEU A 200 -8.79 -0.71 -18.01
CA LEU A 200 -8.91 0.64 -17.46
C LEU A 200 -7.58 1.41 -17.57
N LEU A 201 -6.46 0.77 -17.25
CA LEU A 201 -5.14 1.39 -17.40
C LEU A 201 -4.78 1.65 -18.87
N MET A 202 -5.18 0.77 -19.80
CA MET A 202 -4.98 0.95 -21.24
C MET A 202 -5.75 2.15 -21.81
N VAL A 203 -7.00 2.34 -21.38
CA VAL A 203 -7.80 3.52 -21.78
C VAL A 203 -7.11 4.81 -21.32
N ARG A 204 -6.46 4.79 -20.16
CA ARG A 204 -5.81 5.97 -19.58
C ARG A 204 -4.38 6.20 -20.11
N GLN A 205 -3.63 5.15 -20.44
CA GLN A 205 -2.26 5.24 -20.95
C GLN A 205 -1.96 4.19 -22.01
N ARG A 206 -1.56 4.63 -23.22
CA ARG A 206 -1.22 3.75 -24.34
C ARG A 206 -0.05 2.79 -24.07
N SER A 207 0.88 3.16 -23.18
CA SER A 207 2.02 2.31 -22.79
C SER A 207 1.62 1.10 -21.93
N ALA A 208 0.42 1.11 -21.33
CA ALA A 208 -0.07 0.00 -20.50
C ALA A 208 -0.44 -1.25 -21.32
N VAL A 209 -0.48 -1.18 -22.65
CA VAL A 209 -0.71 -2.33 -23.54
C VAL A 209 0.31 -3.44 -23.30
N LEU A 210 1.55 -3.10 -22.93
CA LEU A 210 2.61 -4.06 -22.62
C LEU A 210 2.31 -4.93 -21.38
N LEU A 211 1.40 -4.49 -20.50
CA LEU A 211 1.01 -5.24 -19.29
C LEU A 211 -0.09 -6.27 -19.55
N VAL A 212 -0.81 -6.17 -20.67
CA VAL A 212 -1.91 -7.08 -21.03
C VAL A 212 -1.49 -8.56 -21.08
N PRO A 213 -0.41 -8.96 -21.79
CA PRO A 213 -0.02 -10.37 -21.84
C PRO A 213 0.32 -10.91 -20.45
N PHE A 214 0.95 -10.09 -19.60
CA PHE A 214 1.27 -10.47 -18.22
C PHE A 214 0.00 -10.65 -17.37
N LEU A 215 -0.95 -9.72 -17.44
CA LEU A 215 -2.22 -9.82 -16.71
C LEU A 215 -3.08 -11.01 -17.16
N LEU A 216 -3.06 -11.34 -18.45
CA LEU A 216 -3.73 -12.53 -18.98
C LEU A 216 -3.10 -13.82 -18.45
N LEU A 217 -1.75 -13.87 -18.41
CA LEU A 217 -1.01 -15.00 -17.86
C LEU A 217 -1.30 -15.20 -16.36
N VAL A 218 -1.31 -14.10 -15.59
CA VAL A 218 -1.66 -14.10 -14.18
C VAL A 218 -3.13 -14.51 -13.99
N GLY A 219 -4.06 -13.98 -14.78
CA GLY A 219 -5.48 -14.35 -14.75
C GLY A 219 -5.69 -15.84 -15.04
N ALA A 220 -5.02 -16.38 -16.05
CA ALA A 220 -5.06 -17.81 -16.39
C ALA A 220 -4.48 -18.68 -15.26
N ALA A 221 -3.36 -18.25 -14.65
CA ALA A 221 -2.77 -18.94 -13.50
C ALA A 221 -3.71 -18.95 -12.29
N ILE A 222 -4.43 -17.86 -12.03
CA ILE A 222 -5.41 -17.76 -10.94
C ILE A 222 -6.59 -18.72 -11.16
N VAL A 223 -7.15 -18.74 -12.37
CA VAL A 223 -8.27 -19.64 -12.70
C VAL A 223 -7.83 -21.10 -12.65
N TRP A 224 -6.62 -21.41 -13.08
CA TRP A 224 -6.04 -22.75 -13.03
C TRP A 224 -5.71 -23.22 -11.61
N ALA A 225 -5.26 -22.31 -10.74
CA ALA A 225 -4.95 -22.59 -9.34
C ALA A 225 -6.20 -22.73 -8.46
N GLY A 226 -7.28 -22.01 -8.78
CA GLY A 226 -8.50 -21.95 -7.95
C GLY A 226 -9.10 -23.31 -7.55
N PRO A 227 -9.32 -24.25 -8.48
CA PRO A 227 -9.81 -25.59 -8.17
C PRO A 227 -8.83 -26.42 -7.33
N ARG A 228 -7.51 -26.22 -7.51
CA ARG A 228 -6.46 -26.98 -6.81
C ARG A 228 -6.26 -26.53 -5.36
N VAL A 229 -6.54 -25.26 -5.06
CA VAL A 229 -6.53 -24.72 -3.69
C VAL A 229 -7.52 -25.46 -2.77
N ARG A 230 -8.57 -26.10 -3.30
CA ARG A 230 -9.52 -26.90 -2.50
C ARG A 230 -8.92 -28.21 -1.98
N ARG A 231 -7.91 -28.76 -2.67
CA ARG A 231 -7.21 -29.99 -2.25
C ARG A 231 -6.11 -29.71 -1.23
N ASP A 232 -5.41 -28.58 -1.38
CA ASP A 232 -4.27 -28.23 -0.54
C ASP A 232 -4.50 -26.95 0.27
N ARG A 233 -4.64 -27.09 1.59
CA ARG A 233 -4.75 -25.95 2.52
C ARG A 233 -3.55 -25.00 2.49
N ARG A 234 -2.38 -25.45 2.00
CA ARG A 234 -1.17 -24.64 1.86
C ARG A 234 -1.31 -23.58 0.75
N LEU A 235 -2.02 -23.91 -0.32
CA LEU A 235 -2.27 -23.02 -1.46
C LEU A 235 -3.22 -21.86 -1.12
N LEU A 236 -3.97 -21.94 -0.02
CA LEU A 236 -4.79 -20.82 0.48
C LEU A 236 -3.95 -19.59 0.83
N TRP A 237 -2.73 -19.78 1.31
CA TRP A 237 -1.86 -18.66 1.69
C TRP A 237 -1.27 -17.93 0.48
N LEU A 238 -1.18 -18.60 -0.67
CA LEU A 238 -0.85 -17.97 -1.95
C LEU A 238 -2.02 -17.09 -2.47
N ALA A 239 -3.24 -17.49 -2.14
CA ALA A 239 -4.46 -16.83 -2.59
C ALA A 239 -4.75 -15.49 -1.91
N VAL A 240 -4.32 -15.35 -0.65
CA VAL A 240 -4.56 -14.17 0.17
C VAL A 240 -3.98 -12.89 -0.46
N PRO A 241 -2.69 -12.80 -0.81
CA PRO A 241 -2.12 -11.60 -1.41
C PRO A 241 -2.67 -11.29 -2.80
N VAL A 242 -2.97 -12.31 -3.60
CA VAL A 242 -3.61 -12.15 -4.90
C VAL A 242 -5.01 -11.53 -4.74
N SER A 243 -5.80 -12.07 -3.81
CA SER A 243 -7.13 -11.53 -3.50
C SER A 243 -7.05 -10.11 -2.94
N ALA A 244 -6.04 -9.82 -2.12
CA ALA A 244 -5.81 -8.49 -1.58
C ALA A 244 -5.48 -7.46 -2.67
N PHE A 245 -4.63 -7.82 -3.65
CA PHE A 245 -4.34 -7.00 -4.82
C PHE A 245 -5.59 -6.73 -5.66
N VAL A 246 -6.41 -7.76 -5.90
CA VAL A 246 -7.68 -7.63 -6.64
C VAL A 246 -8.63 -6.69 -5.91
N VAL A 247 -8.82 -6.87 -4.60
CA VAL A 247 -9.70 -6.02 -3.81
C VAL A 247 -9.21 -4.57 -3.81
N GLY A 248 -7.91 -4.34 -3.65
CA GLY A 248 -7.32 -2.99 -3.76
C GLY A 248 -7.55 -2.35 -5.13
N SER A 249 -7.37 -3.13 -6.20
CA SER A 249 -7.61 -2.68 -7.59
C SER A 249 -9.07 -2.30 -7.81
N VAL A 250 -10.01 -3.13 -7.34
CA VAL A 250 -11.45 -2.90 -7.48
C VAL A 250 -11.87 -1.67 -6.66
N LEU A 251 -11.45 -1.56 -5.40
CA LEU A 251 -11.80 -0.42 -4.54
C LEU A 251 -11.28 0.91 -5.09
N GLY A 252 -10.03 0.94 -5.59
CA GLY A 252 -9.48 2.15 -6.21
C GLY A 252 -10.08 2.42 -7.61
N GLY A 253 -10.50 1.36 -8.29
CA GLY A 253 -11.15 1.42 -9.59
C GLY A 253 -12.59 1.92 -9.52
N ILE A 254 -13.38 1.57 -8.50
CA ILE A 254 -14.79 1.97 -8.36
C ILE A 254 -14.95 3.49 -8.37
N GLY A 255 -14.06 4.23 -7.72
CA GLY A 255 -14.05 5.71 -7.77
C GLY A 255 -13.84 6.27 -9.18
N ASN A 256 -13.14 5.54 -10.04
CA ASN A 256 -12.88 5.90 -11.43
C ASN A 256 -13.94 5.36 -12.40
N VAL A 257 -14.56 4.20 -12.13
CA VAL A 257 -15.65 3.65 -12.95
C VAL A 257 -16.87 4.58 -12.95
N ALA A 258 -17.12 5.28 -11.85
CA ALA A 258 -18.15 6.33 -11.78
C ALA A 258 -17.90 7.51 -12.74
N SER A 259 -16.66 7.74 -13.17
CA SER A 259 -16.30 8.75 -14.19
C SER A 259 -16.42 8.22 -15.63
N LEU A 260 -16.55 6.90 -15.81
CA LEU A 260 -16.74 6.24 -17.10
C LEU A 260 -18.20 5.92 -17.42
N LEU A 261 -19.07 5.88 -16.39
CA LEU A 261 -20.51 5.82 -16.58
C LEU A 261 -20.98 7.19 -17.11
N PRO A 262 -21.66 7.25 -18.27
CA PRO A 262 -22.32 8.47 -18.71
C PRO A 262 -23.47 8.73 -17.75
N ARG A 263 -23.19 9.46 -16.67
CA ARG A 263 -24.24 10.15 -15.94
C ARG A 263 -24.71 11.26 -16.86
N ASP A 264 -25.99 11.19 -17.23
CA ASP A 264 -26.76 12.33 -17.71
C ASP A 264 -26.56 13.50 -16.75
N ARG A 265 -25.52 14.28 -16.99
CA ARG A 265 -25.27 15.58 -16.37
C ARG A 265 -25.94 16.59 -17.28
N THR A 266 -27.24 16.73 -17.07
CA THR A 266 -27.97 17.93 -17.46
C THR A 266 -27.36 19.12 -16.71
N TYR A 267 -26.80 20.06 -17.48
CA TYR A 267 -26.64 21.50 -17.17
C TYR A 267 -25.37 22.00 -16.44
N TYR A 268 -24.26 22.18 -17.18
CA TYR A 268 -23.63 23.48 -17.55
C TYR A 268 -22.16 23.26 -17.96
N GLY A 269 -21.77 23.78 -19.13
CA GLY A 269 -20.37 23.92 -19.54
C GLY A 269 -19.95 22.93 -20.62
N ALA A 270 -19.68 23.46 -21.81
CA ALA A 270 -19.11 22.80 -22.99
C ALA A 270 -17.71 22.17 -22.68
N PRO A 271 -17.13 21.36 -23.60
CA PRO A 271 -16.00 20.47 -23.28
C PRO A 271 -14.76 21.27 -22.85
N PRO A 272 -13.89 20.75 -21.96
CA PRO A 272 -12.66 21.45 -21.65
C PRO A 272 -11.76 21.33 -22.88
N TYR A 273 -11.75 22.39 -23.67
CA TYR A 273 -10.47 22.96 -24.05
C TYR A 273 -9.63 22.94 -22.78
N SER A 274 -8.48 22.28 -22.82
CA SER A 274 -7.47 22.39 -21.78
C SER A 274 -7.30 23.88 -21.48
N THR A 275 -7.87 24.33 -20.36
CA THR A 275 -7.60 25.65 -19.82
C THR A 275 -6.10 25.65 -19.61
N ALA A 276 -5.40 26.50 -20.37
CA ALA A 276 -4.02 26.76 -20.07
C ALA A 276 -4.05 27.35 -18.65
N GLU A 277 -3.59 26.57 -17.69
CA GLU A 277 -3.51 26.96 -16.30
C GLU A 277 -2.03 27.26 -15.99
N ASP A 278 -1.77 28.34 -15.27
CA ASP A 278 -0.43 28.63 -14.80
C ASP A 278 0.02 27.64 -13.70
N HIS A 279 1.25 27.80 -13.20
CA HIS A 279 1.81 26.93 -12.14
C HIS A 279 1.02 26.97 -10.81
N TYR A 280 0.06 27.90 -10.69
CA TYR A 280 -0.79 28.12 -9.54
C TYR A 280 -2.27 27.78 -9.80
N GLY A 281 -2.59 27.20 -10.98
CA GLY A 281 -3.94 26.79 -11.33
C GLY A 281 -4.85 27.94 -11.76
N ASN A 282 -4.30 29.10 -12.15
CA ASN A 282 -5.09 30.23 -12.64
C ASN A 282 -5.20 30.24 -14.17
N ASP A 283 -6.27 30.86 -14.68
CA ASP A 283 -6.49 31.08 -16.11
C ASP A 283 -5.31 31.80 -16.77
N GLN A 284 -4.78 31.22 -17.86
CA GLN A 284 -3.63 31.70 -18.61
C GLN A 284 -3.97 31.90 -20.08
N LEU A 285 -3.62 33.07 -20.62
CA LEU A 285 -3.65 33.30 -22.07
C LEU A 285 -2.38 32.73 -22.70
N THR A 286 -2.51 31.98 -23.79
CA THR A 286 -1.36 31.41 -24.51
C THR A 286 -1.38 31.78 -25.99
N TYR A 287 -0.20 32.04 -26.55
CA TYR A 287 -0.02 32.29 -27.98
C TYR A 287 1.29 31.66 -28.45
N GLY A 288 1.23 30.85 -29.51
CA GLY A 288 2.42 30.15 -30.04
C GLY A 288 3.11 29.25 -29.01
N GLY A 289 2.35 28.67 -28.06
CA GLY A 289 2.88 27.83 -26.98
C GLY A 289 3.57 28.59 -25.84
N ARG A 290 3.53 29.93 -25.84
CA ARG A 290 4.05 30.76 -24.75
C ARG A 290 2.90 31.38 -23.96
N SER A 291 3.08 31.46 -22.65
CA SER A 291 2.15 32.16 -21.75
C SER A 291 2.28 33.67 -21.91
N ILE A 292 1.17 34.34 -22.16
CA ILE A 292 1.07 35.80 -22.21
C ILE A 292 0.60 36.29 -20.85
N GLU A 293 1.46 37.02 -20.15
CA GLU A 293 1.11 37.68 -18.88
C GLU A 293 0.62 39.12 -19.08
N ASN A 294 1.02 39.76 -20.18
CA ASN A 294 0.71 41.15 -20.48
C ASN A 294 0.56 41.40 -21.98
N VAL A 295 -0.30 42.36 -22.34
CA VAL A 295 -0.58 42.76 -23.73
C VAL A 295 -0.37 44.27 -23.86
N TYR A 296 0.43 44.67 -24.83
CA TYR A 296 0.65 46.08 -25.16
C TYR A 296 0.02 46.37 -26.53
N ALA A 297 -0.90 47.34 -26.55
CA ALA A 297 -1.53 47.81 -27.78
C ALA A 297 -0.94 49.18 -28.17
N PHE A 298 -0.83 49.42 -29.46
CA PHE A 298 -0.32 50.67 -30.02
C PHE A 298 -1.31 51.18 -31.06
N ASP A 299 -1.43 52.51 -31.19
CA ASP A 299 -2.23 53.14 -32.23
C ASP A 299 -1.55 53.09 -33.61
N GLY A 300 -2.22 53.58 -34.65
CA GLY A 300 -1.66 53.59 -36.01
C GLY A 300 -0.40 54.45 -36.20
N GLU A 301 -0.06 55.29 -35.22
CA GLU A 301 1.12 56.15 -35.21
C GLU A 301 2.30 55.53 -34.42
N GLY A 302 2.08 54.40 -33.75
CA GLY A 302 3.10 53.73 -32.93
C GLY A 302 3.12 54.19 -31.48
N LYS A 303 2.13 54.96 -31.02
CA LYS A 303 2.02 55.39 -29.63
C LYS A 303 1.31 54.30 -28.80
N PRO A 304 1.85 53.94 -27.62
CA PRO A 304 1.23 52.92 -26.78
C PRO A 304 -0.11 53.42 -26.20
N LEU A 305 -1.11 52.55 -26.22
CA LEU A 305 -2.39 52.75 -25.56
C LEU A 305 -2.26 52.32 -24.10
N THR A 306 -2.63 53.21 -23.17
CA THR A 306 -2.45 53.01 -21.72
C THR A 306 -3.66 52.38 -21.03
N GLU A 307 -4.82 52.36 -21.69
CA GLU A 307 -6.05 51.74 -21.19
C GLU A 307 -6.78 51.03 -22.32
N VAL A 308 -6.67 49.70 -22.34
CA VAL A 308 -7.33 48.82 -23.30
C VAL A 308 -8.02 47.69 -22.54
N TYR A 309 -9.23 47.36 -22.99
CA TYR A 309 -10.00 46.24 -22.48
C TYR A 309 -10.10 45.18 -23.57
N LEU A 310 -9.78 43.93 -23.23
CA LEU A 310 -9.80 42.83 -24.18
C LEU A 310 -11.10 42.04 -24.06
N TYR A 311 -11.69 41.74 -25.21
CA TYR A 311 -12.89 40.93 -25.37
C TYR A 311 -12.69 39.92 -26.50
N ASP A 312 -13.36 38.78 -26.43
CA ASP A 312 -13.39 37.78 -27.51
C ASP A 312 -14.43 38.15 -28.58
N GLU A 313 -14.54 37.32 -29.62
CA GLU A 313 -15.49 37.49 -30.72
C GLU A 313 -16.97 37.48 -30.28
N ASP A 314 -17.27 36.84 -29.15
CA ASP A 314 -18.60 36.76 -28.55
C ASP A 314 -18.88 37.95 -27.61
N GLY A 315 -17.93 38.89 -27.47
CA GLY A 315 -18.04 40.03 -26.58
C GLY A 315 -17.85 39.70 -25.10
N ARG A 316 -17.26 38.55 -24.76
CA ARG A 316 -16.92 38.18 -23.39
C ARG A 316 -15.56 38.77 -23.02
N PRO A 317 -15.40 39.33 -21.80
CA PRO A 317 -14.13 39.91 -21.39
C PRO A 317 -13.06 38.83 -21.23
N ILE A 318 -11.87 39.06 -21.81
CA ILE A 318 -10.70 38.20 -21.61
C ILE A 318 -10.07 38.57 -20.26
N THR A 319 -10.57 37.95 -19.20
CA THR A 319 -10.13 38.17 -17.82
C THR A 319 -8.92 37.31 -17.52
N LEU A 320 -7.82 37.92 -17.07
CA LEU A 320 -6.61 37.22 -16.64
C LEU A 320 -6.27 37.54 -15.20
N THR A 321 -5.57 36.61 -14.53
CA THR A 321 -5.07 36.84 -13.17
C THR A 321 -4.11 38.02 -13.12
N ARG A 322 -4.37 38.94 -12.19
CA ARG A 322 -3.57 40.12 -11.93
C ARG A 322 -2.68 39.90 -10.74
N TYR A 323 -1.41 40.20 -10.95
CA TYR A 323 -0.38 40.10 -9.95
C TYR A 323 0.06 41.50 -9.50
N GLY A 324 0.57 41.59 -8.28
CA GLY A 324 1.19 42.78 -7.73
C GLY A 324 2.30 42.42 -6.74
N CYS A 325 2.99 43.44 -6.24
CA CYS A 325 4.04 43.28 -5.26
C CYS A 325 3.49 43.32 -3.83
N GLU A 326 3.71 42.23 -3.08
CA GLU A 326 3.37 42.18 -1.67
C GLU A 326 4.42 42.93 -0.85
N ARG A 327 3.98 43.97 -0.11
CA ARG A 327 4.88 44.87 0.63
C ARG A 327 5.68 44.19 1.75
N SER A 328 5.16 43.13 2.35
CA SER A 328 5.77 42.45 3.51
C SER A 328 6.80 41.41 3.09
N SER A 329 6.46 40.59 2.10
CA SER A 329 7.30 39.48 1.63
C SER A 329 8.24 39.88 0.51
N GLY A 330 8.00 41.03 -0.14
CA GLY A 330 8.75 41.44 -1.33
C GLY A 330 8.57 40.46 -2.49
N SER A 331 7.47 39.71 -2.50
CA SER A 331 7.19 38.67 -3.49
C SER A 331 5.99 39.02 -4.38
N ARG A 332 5.85 38.29 -5.49
CA ARG A 332 4.72 38.45 -6.42
C ARG A 332 3.50 37.75 -5.83
N GLN A 333 2.40 38.47 -5.70
CA GLN A 333 1.14 37.95 -5.15
C GLN A 333 -0.02 38.20 -6.11
N LYS A 334 -0.99 37.29 -6.14
CA LYS A 334 -2.26 37.49 -6.83
C LYS A 334 -3.09 38.54 -6.09
N ILE A 335 -3.46 39.63 -6.78
CA ILE A 335 -4.26 40.72 -6.21
C ILE A 335 -5.70 40.74 -6.74
N GLY A 336 -5.98 40.02 -7.82
CA GLY A 336 -7.33 39.95 -8.39
C GLY A 336 -7.32 39.42 -9.82
N GLU A 337 -8.39 39.69 -10.55
CA GLU A 337 -8.60 39.31 -11.94
C GLU A 337 -9.31 40.45 -12.67
N ASP A 338 -8.82 40.86 -13.83
CA ASP A 338 -9.42 41.90 -14.66
C ASP A 338 -9.12 41.66 -16.15
N ASN A 339 -9.74 42.44 -17.04
CA ASN A 339 -9.50 42.43 -18.49
C ASN A 339 -8.79 43.70 -18.99
N ARG A 340 -8.11 44.43 -18.08
CA ARG A 340 -7.49 45.74 -18.36
C ARG A 340 -5.99 45.59 -18.63
N PHE A 341 -5.54 46.22 -19.72
CA PHE A 341 -4.16 46.21 -20.20
C PHE A 341 -3.71 47.62 -20.66
N PRO A 342 -2.40 47.89 -20.71
CA PRO A 342 -1.29 47.07 -20.23
C PRO A 342 -1.22 47.05 -18.69
N ARG A 343 -0.62 46.00 -18.15
CA ARG A 343 -0.38 45.81 -16.72
C ARG A 343 1.06 46.20 -16.36
N PRO A 344 1.34 46.62 -15.11
CA PRO A 344 2.70 46.80 -14.65
C PRO A 344 3.48 45.48 -14.74
N LYS A 345 4.68 45.53 -15.33
CA LYS A 345 5.60 44.39 -15.31
C LYS A 345 6.12 44.22 -13.89
N ILE A 346 6.10 42.99 -13.40
CA ILE A 346 6.61 42.68 -12.06
C ILE A 346 8.04 42.19 -12.17
N GLU A 347 8.96 42.93 -11.58
CA GLU A 347 10.36 42.54 -11.46
C GLU A 347 10.63 42.05 -10.03
N GLN A 348 11.04 40.79 -9.91
CA GLN A 348 11.48 40.19 -8.65
C GLN A 348 13.00 40.26 -8.55
N GLY A 349 13.49 40.59 -7.35
CA GLY A 349 14.89 40.77 -7.08
C GLY A 349 15.18 40.78 -5.59
N VAL A 350 16.37 41.26 -5.24
CA VAL A 350 16.81 41.41 -3.85
C VAL A 350 17.30 42.82 -3.58
N THR A 351 17.17 43.32 -2.36
CA THR A 351 17.79 44.57 -1.92
C THR A 351 18.93 44.31 -0.95
N ASP A 352 19.97 45.15 -1.05
CA ASP A 352 21.10 45.18 -0.12
C ASP A 352 20.82 46.08 1.09
N ASP A 353 21.77 46.17 2.02
CA ASP A 353 21.69 47.03 3.22
C ASP A 353 21.57 48.53 2.90
N GLN A 354 21.97 48.93 1.69
CA GLN A 354 21.92 50.31 1.21
C GLN A 354 20.61 50.61 0.46
N GLY A 355 19.73 49.61 0.30
CA GLY A 355 18.46 49.73 -0.41
C GLY A 355 18.59 49.67 -1.94
N ASN A 356 19.75 49.29 -2.49
CA ASN A 356 19.92 49.13 -3.92
C ASN A 356 19.24 47.83 -4.39
N TYR A 357 18.43 47.93 -5.43
CA TYR A 357 17.78 46.78 -6.05
C TYR A 357 18.80 45.97 -6.88
N ASN A 358 18.86 44.67 -6.63
CA ASN A 358 19.86 43.73 -7.12
C ASN A 358 21.31 44.18 -6.88
N GLY A 359 21.57 44.82 -5.73
CA GLY A 359 22.91 45.22 -5.29
C GLY A 359 23.82 44.03 -4.93
N TYR A 360 25.12 44.30 -4.80
CA TYR A 360 26.10 43.30 -4.37
C TYR A 360 25.80 42.87 -2.92
N ASN A 361 25.68 41.57 -2.67
CA ASN A 361 25.19 40.99 -1.40
C ASN A 361 23.73 41.33 -1.03
N GLY A 362 22.84 41.53 -2.01
CA GLY A 362 21.41 41.65 -1.75
C GLY A 362 20.83 40.38 -1.11
N TYR A 363 20.09 40.55 -0.01
CA TYR A 363 19.55 39.42 0.78
C TYR A 363 18.07 39.56 1.15
N ARG A 364 17.48 40.76 1.02
CA ARG A 364 16.04 40.96 1.28
C ARG A 364 15.27 40.82 -0.02
N ALA A 365 14.24 40.00 -0.06
CA ALA A 365 13.38 39.91 -1.24
C ALA A 365 12.73 41.26 -1.54
N ALA A 366 12.74 41.64 -2.81
CA ALA A 366 12.19 42.89 -3.29
C ALA A 366 11.39 42.67 -4.59
N CYS A 367 10.28 43.39 -4.69
CA CYS A 367 9.40 43.34 -5.85
C CYS A 367 9.14 44.79 -6.31
N ARG A 368 9.28 45.03 -7.62
CA ARG A 368 9.02 46.32 -8.26
C ARG A 368 7.99 46.15 -9.37
N GLU A 369 7.07 47.12 -9.45
CA GLU A 369 6.08 47.21 -10.52
C GLU A 369 6.48 48.33 -11.50
N ASP A 370 6.76 47.97 -12.75
CA ASP A 370 7.11 48.91 -13.81
C ASP A 370 5.94 49.07 -14.78
N GLY A 371 5.25 50.21 -14.72
CA GLY A 371 4.08 50.53 -15.56
C GLY A 371 4.40 50.94 -17.00
N GLY A 372 5.68 51.01 -17.37
CA GLY A 372 6.12 51.46 -18.68
C GLY A 372 6.01 50.38 -19.76
N VAL A 373 5.99 50.80 -21.02
CA VAL A 373 6.17 49.89 -22.16
C VAL A 373 7.68 49.69 -22.36
N PRO A 374 8.20 48.46 -22.26
CA PRO A 374 9.65 48.22 -22.25
C PRO A 374 10.30 48.27 -23.64
N PHE A 375 9.54 48.55 -24.70
CA PHE A 375 10.01 48.56 -26.09
C PHE A 375 9.19 49.55 -26.95
N SER A 376 9.70 49.87 -28.14
CA SER A 376 8.99 50.60 -29.17
C SER A 376 8.60 49.65 -30.31
N ALA A 377 7.36 49.73 -30.79
CA ALA A 377 6.87 48.91 -31.90
C ALA A 377 6.96 49.68 -33.22
N ALA A 378 7.52 49.06 -34.27
CA ALA A 378 7.50 49.61 -35.63
C ALA A 378 6.21 49.19 -36.34
N ILE A 379 5.27 50.12 -36.48
CA ILE A 379 3.98 49.83 -37.12
C ILE A 379 4.04 50.15 -38.62
N PRO A 380 3.76 49.19 -39.50
CA PRO A 380 3.75 49.44 -40.93
C PRO A 380 2.62 50.41 -41.30
N LYS A 381 2.96 51.52 -41.97
CA LYS A 381 1.98 52.45 -42.51
C LYS A 381 1.24 51.79 -43.67
N VAL A 382 -0.05 51.53 -43.50
CA VAL A 382 -0.91 51.06 -44.59
C VAL A 382 -1.07 52.20 -45.58
N THR A 383 -0.40 52.11 -46.73
CA THR A 383 -0.59 53.06 -47.83
C THR A 383 -1.84 52.62 -48.57
N VAL A 384 -2.98 53.26 -48.30
CA VAL A 384 -4.22 53.01 -49.03
C VAL A 384 -4.03 53.54 -50.47
N PRO A 385 -4.19 52.74 -51.54
CA PRO A 385 -4.17 53.23 -52.90
C PRO A 385 -5.31 54.24 -53.12
N PRO A 386 -5.11 55.32 -53.88
CA PRO A 386 -6.19 56.28 -54.16
C PRO A 386 -7.35 55.59 -54.87
N THR A 387 -8.55 55.74 -54.32
CA THR A 387 -9.79 55.19 -54.87
C THR A 387 -10.06 55.81 -56.24
N THR A 388 -9.96 55.03 -57.32
CA THR A 388 -10.42 55.46 -58.65
C THR A 388 -11.94 55.57 -58.62
N THR A 389 -12.47 56.79 -58.50
CA THR A 389 -13.91 57.06 -58.61
C THR A 389 -14.35 56.79 -60.06
N THR A 390 -15.01 55.66 -60.29
CA THR A 390 -15.76 55.41 -61.53
C THR A 390 -17.09 56.18 -61.45
N PRO A 391 -17.48 57.00 -62.45
CA PRO A 391 -18.74 57.73 -62.43
C PRO A 391 -19.97 56.80 -62.48
N PRO A 392 -21.14 57.22 -61.94
CA PRO A 392 -22.34 56.39 -61.91
C PRO A 392 -22.94 56.18 -63.30
N ALA A 393 -23.29 54.93 -63.63
CA ALA A 393 -24.07 54.60 -64.82
C ALA A 393 -25.53 55.07 -64.67
N THR A 394 -25.99 55.87 -65.61
CA THR A 394 -27.39 56.31 -65.76
C THR A 394 -28.33 55.12 -65.99
N SER A 395 -29.31 54.94 -65.10
CA SER A 395 -30.41 53.99 -65.24
C SER A 395 -31.50 54.53 -66.18
N THR A 396 -31.73 53.88 -67.32
CA THR A 396 -32.87 54.13 -68.21
C THR A 396 -34.13 53.45 -67.68
N SER A 397 -35.20 54.22 -67.50
CA SER A 397 -36.54 53.78 -67.08
C SER A 397 -37.33 53.13 -68.23
N PRO A 398 -38.05 52.01 -68.04
CA PRO A 398 -38.89 51.44 -69.08
C PRO A 398 -40.28 52.12 -69.15
N THR A 399 -40.67 52.54 -70.36
CA THR A 399 -41.99 53.06 -70.72
C THR A 399 -43.06 51.95 -70.70
N PRO A 400 -44.28 52.18 -70.19
CA PRO A 400 -45.35 51.20 -70.22
C PRO A 400 -46.10 51.19 -71.56
N THR A 401 -46.33 50.02 -72.14
CA THR A 401 -47.16 49.82 -73.32
C THR A 401 -48.62 49.59 -72.91
N ARG A 402 -49.54 50.21 -73.65
CA ARG A 402 -50.99 50.17 -73.48
C ARG A 402 -51.62 48.94 -74.13
#